data_AF-G8PKX4-F1
#
_entry.id   AF-G8PKX4-F1
#
_cell.length_a   1.000
_cell.length_b   1.000
_cell.length_c   1.000
_cell.angle_alpha   90.00
_cell.angle_beta   90.00
_cell.angle_gamma   90.00
#
_symmetry.space_group_name_H-M   'P 1'
#
loop_
_entity.id
_entity.type
_entity.pdbx_description
1 polymer ?
#
loop_
_entity_poly.entity_id
_entity_poly.type
_entity_poly.pdbx_seq_one_letter_code
_entity_poly.pdbx_strand_id
1 'polypeptide(L)'
;MHVYRSLIGDNLLRYIVIAAAALLTLGLAGYMLFWNGGPTAEDVIAAIRAEQNEPDLDITLRGCQLTVELEKKTKGFNDSENYTSTYLTADLRGFQFRRVEIFPLQPKGALLKAGWDQLASKPVSLAASLIKFSELSHKRLKGGTLTLQSASGQTTEQKRFTSDEASAVDHKALYKIFAQPNGTLTFNLTSVFKSDENGGLGTPQIHEDAPLFYQFAQKAKRLEKPRALVVNLMYLGDAPKEDQLLTGAVQIPRYLQFRVASVKKAEELTELFYNYKQQNCQM
;
A
#
# COMPACT_ATOMS: atom_id res chain seq x y z
N MET A 1 20.86 9.29 21.95
CA MET A 1 19.88 10.14 21.23
C MET A 1 19.79 11.43 22.03
N HIS A 2 20.47 12.49 21.59
CA HIS A 2 20.55 13.74 22.35
C HIS A 2 19.44 14.70 21.91
N VAL A 3 18.58 15.05 22.86
CA VAL A 3 17.55 16.10 22.72
C VAL A 3 17.88 17.16 23.75
N TYR A 4 18.14 18.39 23.30
CA TYR A 4 18.27 19.56 24.17
C TYR A 4 16.89 20.20 24.36
N ARG A 5 16.45 20.38 25.61
CA ARG A 5 15.35 21.30 25.96
C ARG A 5 15.71 22.05 27.24
N SER A 6 15.67 23.37 27.13
CA SER A 6 15.86 24.36 28.19
C SER A 6 14.65 24.42 29.12
N LEU A 7 14.92 24.61 30.42
CA LEU A 7 13.97 24.72 31.54
C LEU A 7 13.90 26.18 32.01
N ILE A 8 12.71 26.81 31.94
CA ILE A 8 12.21 27.93 32.78
C ILE A 8 10.67 27.90 32.61
N GLY A 9 9.77 28.00 33.60
CA GLY A 9 9.83 28.16 35.05
C GLY A 9 8.39 28.18 35.61
N ASP A 10 8.20 27.47 36.73
CA ASP A 10 7.28 27.59 37.87
C ASP A 10 5.95 28.40 37.87
N ASN A 11 4.89 27.63 38.20
CA ASN A 11 4.00 27.74 39.38
C ASN A 11 2.61 28.43 39.33
N LEU A 12 1.69 27.72 40.04
CA LEU A 12 0.44 28.15 40.74
C LEU A 12 -0.83 28.28 39.86
N LEU A 13 -2.01 27.68 40.13
CA LEU A 13 -2.66 27.26 41.39
C LEU A 13 -3.84 26.24 41.11
N ARG A 14 -3.80 25.07 41.77
CA ARG A 14 -4.84 24.41 42.62
C ARG A 14 -6.23 23.86 42.14
N TYR A 15 -6.41 22.55 42.46
CA TYR A 15 -7.59 21.83 43.07
C TYR A 15 -8.89 21.70 42.23
N ILE A 16 -9.65 20.60 42.08
CA ILE A 16 -9.94 19.27 42.70
C ILE A 16 -10.56 18.43 41.54
N VAL A 17 -10.25 17.15 41.30
CA VAL A 17 -11.04 15.95 41.66
C VAL A 17 -10.11 14.73 41.60
N ILE A 18 -9.83 14.13 42.75
CA ILE A 18 -9.28 12.77 42.87
C ILE A 18 -10.48 11.86 43.12
N ALA A 19 -10.90 11.08 42.13
CA ALA A 19 -11.61 9.79 42.28
C ALA A 19 -12.11 9.28 40.90
N ALA A 20 -11.19 8.92 39.99
CA ALA A 20 -11.50 8.09 38.80
C ALA A 20 -10.24 7.63 38.02
N ALA A 21 -9.08 8.27 38.23
CA ALA A 21 -7.90 8.05 37.38
C ALA A 21 -6.95 6.92 37.83
N ALA A 22 -7.16 6.31 39.01
CA ALA A 22 -6.23 5.32 39.55
C ALA A 22 -6.51 3.87 39.08
N LEU A 23 -7.71 3.56 38.59
CA LEU A 23 -8.06 2.20 38.14
C LEU A 23 -7.84 1.97 36.63
N LEU A 24 -7.72 3.02 35.82
CA LEU A 24 -7.44 2.91 34.38
C LEU A 24 -5.95 3.03 34.03
N THR A 25 -5.11 3.57 34.93
CA THR A 25 -3.66 3.68 34.71
C THR A 25 -2.90 2.43 35.18
N LEU A 26 -3.45 1.67 36.14
CA LEU A 26 -2.88 0.39 36.57
C LEU A 26 -3.16 -0.77 35.60
N GLY A 27 -4.22 -0.69 34.78
CA GLY A 27 -4.51 -1.70 33.75
C GLY A 27 -3.53 -1.70 32.58
N LEU A 28 -3.03 -0.52 32.18
CA LEU A 28 -2.05 -0.39 31.09
C LEU A 28 -0.61 -0.55 31.58
N ALA A 29 -0.29 -0.10 32.80
CA ALA A 29 1.04 -0.28 33.38
C ALA A 29 1.29 -1.73 33.87
N GLY A 30 0.25 -2.43 34.34
CA GLY A 30 0.34 -3.85 34.73
C GLY A 30 0.52 -4.81 33.55
N TYR A 31 0.02 -4.46 32.36
CA TYR A 31 0.21 -5.27 31.15
C TYR A 31 1.65 -5.16 30.60
N MET A 32 2.31 -4.02 30.80
CA MET A 32 3.71 -3.82 30.37
C MET A 32 4.73 -4.54 31.27
N LEU A 33 4.37 -4.94 32.49
CA LEU A 33 5.31 -5.51 33.46
C LEU A 33 5.41 -7.05 33.42
N PHE A 34 4.60 -7.74 32.60
CA PHE A 34 4.57 -9.21 32.54
C PHE A 34 4.92 -9.83 31.18
N TRP A 35 5.23 -9.05 30.15
CA TRP A 35 5.57 -9.59 28.82
C TRP A 35 7.03 -9.33 28.44
N ASN A 36 7.86 -10.34 28.68
CA ASN A 36 9.13 -10.54 27.95
C ASN A 36 8.92 -10.97 26.48
N GLY A 37 7.68 -10.94 25.96
CA GLY A 37 7.39 -11.12 24.55
C GLY A 37 7.19 -9.75 23.93
N GLY A 38 8.01 -9.38 22.94
CA GLY A 38 7.70 -8.20 22.11
C GLY A 38 6.44 -8.44 21.27
N PRO A 39 6.12 -7.50 20.36
CA PRO A 39 4.78 -7.42 19.78
C PRO A 39 4.41 -8.67 18.97
N THR A 40 3.14 -9.03 19.06
CA THR A 40 2.49 -10.13 18.35
C THR A 40 1.92 -9.68 17.01
N ALA A 41 1.44 -10.63 16.20
CA ALA A 41 0.81 -10.29 14.92
C ALA A 41 -0.49 -9.52 15.15
N GLU A 42 -1.23 -9.90 16.18
CA GLU A 42 -2.47 -9.29 16.64
C GLU A 42 -2.26 -7.83 17.06
N ASP A 43 -1.16 -7.51 17.73
CA ASP A 43 -0.82 -6.13 18.11
C ASP A 43 -0.64 -5.25 16.87
N VAL A 44 0.10 -5.73 15.87
CA VAL A 44 0.32 -5.02 14.60
C VAL A 44 -1.00 -4.84 13.85
N ILE A 45 -1.79 -5.90 13.73
CA ILE A 45 -3.10 -5.86 13.05
C ILE A 45 -4.04 -4.86 13.73
N ALA A 46 -4.13 -4.90 15.07
CA ALA A 46 -4.96 -4.00 15.84
C ALA A 46 -4.53 -2.54 15.66
N ALA A 47 -3.22 -2.26 15.65
CA ALA A 47 -2.71 -0.92 15.42
C ALA A 47 -3.02 -0.40 14.01
N ILE A 48 -2.88 -1.23 12.96
CA ILE A 48 -3.26 -0.81 11.61
C ILE A 48 -4.77 -0.54 11.55
N ARG A 49 -5.59 -1.45 12.08
CA ARG A 49 -7.05 -1.34 12.06
C ARG A 49 -7.55 -0.12 12.83
N ALA A 50 -6.94 0.21 13.97
CA ALA A 50 -7.29 1.41 14.74
C ALA A 50 -7.09 2.72 13.97
N GLU A 51 -6.22 2.72 12.96
CA GLU A 51 -5.94 3.88 12.11
C GLU A 51 -6.76 3.87 10.81
N GLN A 52 -7.48 2.78 10.50
CA GLN A 52 -8.36 2.67 9.35
C GLN A 52 -9.84 2.70 9.77
N ASN A 53 -10.60 3.68 9.27
CA ASN A 53 -12.04 3.75 9.49
C ASN A 53 -12.81 2.99 8.40
N GLU A 54 -12.42 1.74 8.14
CA GLU A 54 -13.02 0.91 7.07
C GLU A 54 -13.52 -0.41 7.67
N PRO A 55 -14.85 -0.64 7.72
CA PRO A 55 -15.42 -1.82 8.37
C PRO A 55 -15.11 -3.13 7.62
N ASP A 56 -14.97 -3.04 6.29
CA ASP A 56 -14.72 -4.18 5.40
C ASP A 56 -13.21 -4.42 5.16
N LEU A 57 -12.37 -3.94 6.09
CA LEU A 57 -10.92 -4.11 6.02
C LEU A 57 -10.49 -5.41 6.69
N ASP A 58 -10.05 -6.37 5.87
CA ASP A 58 -9.39 -7.58 6.34
C ASP A 58 -7.87 -7.37 6.38
N ILE A 59 -7.25 -7.79 7.47
CA ILE A 59 -5.81 -7.69 7.68
C ILE A 59 -5.34 -9.01 8.29
N THR A 60 -4.38 -9.64 7.64
CA THR A 60 -3.73 -10.84 8.16
C THR A 60 -2.22 -10.64 8.19
N LEU A 61 -1.57 -11.13 9.25
CA LEU A 61 -0.13 -11.13 9.39
C LEU A 61 0.31 -12.53 9.82
N ARG A 62 0.83 -13.31 8.87
CA ARG A 62 1.27 -14.69 9.09
C ARG A 62 2.79 -14.75 9.01
N GLY A 63 3.45 -14.84 10.16
CA GLY A 63 4.89 -14.62 10.24
C GLY A 63 5.21 -13.23 9.69
N CYS A 64 5.96 -13.15 8.60
CA CYS A 64 6.34 -11.87 8.00
C CYS A 64 5.47 -11.42 6.84
N GLN A 65 4.48 -12.21 6.45
CA GLN A 65 3.61 -11.85 5.34
C GLN A 65 2.41 -11.06 5.87
N LEU A 66 2.41 -9.75 5.63
CA LEU A 66 1.25 -8.88 5.81
C LEU A 66 0.39 -8.96 4.55
N THR A 67 -0.91 -9.16 4.71
CA THR A 67 -1.92 -9.02 3.66
C THR A 67 -3.04 -8.12 4.16
N VAL A 68 -3.48 -7.20 3.31
CA VAL A 68 -4.57 -6.26 3.55
C VAL A 68 -5.52 -6.36 2.37
N GLU A 69 -6.78 -6.69 2.63
CA GLU A 69 -7.85 -6.70 1.63
C GLU A 69 -8.93 -5.70 2.05
N LEU A 70 -9.34 -4.84 1.13
CA LEU A 70 -10.42 -3.88 1.34
C LEU A 70 -11.34 -3.91 0.14
N GLU A 71 -12.60 -4.21 0.40
CA GLU A 71 -13.66 -4.20 -0.59
C GLU A 71 -14.69 -3.14 -0.20
N LYS A 72 -15.13 -2.32 -1.17
CA LYS A 72 -16.01 -1.19 -0.85
C LYS A 72 -16.94 -0.86 -2.01
N LYS A 73 -18.19 -0.58 -1.67
CA LYS A 73 -19.13 0.08 -2.58
C LYS A 73 -18.94 1.60 -2.48
N THR A 74 -18.77 2.26 -3.62
CA THR A 74 -18.57 3.70 -3.74
C THR A 74 -19.57 4.27 -4.73
N LYS A 75 -19.89 5.56 -4.60
CA LYS A 75 -20.66 6.26 -5.63
C LYS A 75 -19.78 6.52 -6.85
N GLY A 76 -20.22 6.01 -7.98
CA GLY A 76 -19.62 6.19 -9.29
C GLY A 76 -20.18 7.40 -10.04
N PHE A 77 -19.95 7.40 -11.35
CA PHE A 77 -20.42 8.46 -12.25
C PHE A 77 -21.96 8.41 -12.36
N ASN A 78 -22.64 9.56 -12.34
CA ASN A 78 -24.11 9.67 -12.40
C ASN A 78 -24.86 8.85 -11.32
N ASP A 79 -24.37 8.84 -10.07
CA ASP A 79 -24.94 8.07 -8.96
C ASP A 79 -25.01 6.55 -9.19
N SER A 80 -24.29 6.01 -10.18
CA SER A 80 -24.10 4.56 -10.31
C SER A 80 -23.34 4.01 -9.12
N GLU A 81 -23.57 2.75 -8.76
CA GLU A 81 -22.72 2.07 -7.80
C GLU A 81 -21.43 1.61 -8.49
N ASN A 82 -20.30 1.85 -7.85
CA ASN A 82 -19.01 1.29 -8.21
C ASN A 82 -18.55 0.36 -7.09
N TYR A 83 -17.88 -0.71 -7.45
CA TYR A 83 -17.25 -1.61 -6.51
C TYR A 83 -15.73 -1.49 -6.64
N THR A 84 -15.04 -1.29 -5.52
CA THR A 84 -13.58 -1.22 -5.47
C THR A 84 -13.03 -2.38 -4.65
N SER A 85 -12.00 -3.05 -5.17
CA SER A 85 -11.25 -4.09 -4.48
C SER A 85 -9.77 -3.70 -4.43
N THR A 86 -9.26 -3.55 -3.22
CA THR A 86 -7.84 -3.26 -2.93
C THR A 86 -7.25 -4.48 -2.26
N TYR A 87 -6.12 -4.96 -2.77
CA TYR A 87 -5.32 -6.02 -2.20
C TYR A 87 -3.89 -5.54 -2.07
N LEU A 88 -3.34 -5.59 -0.87
CA LEU A 88 -1.92 -5.39 -0.61
C LEU A 88 -1.39 -6.65 0.04
N THR A 89 -0.20 -7.08 -0.38
CA THR A 89 0.57 -8.06 0.37
C THR A 89 2.03 -7.67 0.37
N ALA A 90 2.72 -7.90 1.49
CA ALA A 90 4.10 -7.51 1.69
C ALA A 90 4.81 -8.45 2.68
N ASP A 91 5.98 -8.92 2.31
CA ASP A 91 6.92 -9.57 3.23
C ASP A 91 7.70 -8.48 3.98
N LEU A 92 7.40 -8.32 5.28
CA LEU A 92 7.99 -7.31 6.15
C LEU A 92 9.53 -7.39 6.23
N ARG A 93 10.12 -8.56 5.91
CA ARG A 93 11.59 -8.71 5.81
C ARG A 93 12.19 -7.81 4.73
N GLY A 94 11.44 -7.55 3.67
CA GLY A 94 11.85 -6.72 2.54
C GLY A 94 11.88 -5.22 2.82
N PHE A 95 11.27 -4.74 3.91
CA PHE A 95 11.06 -3.31 4.17
C PHE A 95 11.84 -2.79 5.39
N GLN A 96 12.29 -1.54 5.33
CA GLN A 96 12.96 -0.86 6.44
C GLN A 96 11.94 -0.16 7.35
N PHE A 97 11.88 -0.59 8.60
CA PHE A 97 11.10 0.08 9.66
C PHE A 97 11.98 0.82 10.67
N ARG A 98 13.31 0.67 10.59
CA ARG A 98 14.25 1.46 11.40
C ARG A 98 14.35 2.91 10.92
N ARG A 99 14.20 3.11 9.61
CA ARG A 99 14.24 4.41 8.94
C ARG A 99 13.05 4.47 8.00
N VAL A 100 12.07 5.27 8.38
CA VAL A 100 10.85 5.50 7.63
C VAL A 100 10.74 6.98 7.28
N GLU A 101 9.95 7.28 6.26
CA GLU A 101 9.56 8.64 5.94
C GLU A 101 8.15 8.89 6.51
N ILE A 102 7.98 9.95 7.30
CA ILE A 102 6.68 10.36 7.84
C ILE A 102 6.33 11.73 7.27
N PHE A 103 5.25 11.79 6.50
CA PHE A 103 4.76 13.02 5.89
C PHE A 103 3.49 13.49 6.60
N PRO A 104 3.47 14.68 7.23
CA PRO A 104 2.23 15.22 7.77
C PRO A 104 1.25 15.53 6.63
N LEU A 105 -0.03 15.19 6.84
CA LEU A 105 -1.10 15.45 5.88
C LEU A 105 -1.99 16.59 6.38
N GLN A 106 -2.36 17.48 5.46
CA GLN A 106 -3.31 18.57 5.72
C GLN A 106 -4.73 18.12 5.30
N PRO A 107 -5.79 18.47 6.05
CA PRO A 107 -5.80 19.25 7.31
C PRO A 107 -5.45 18.43 8.56
N LYS A 108 -5.43 17.09 8.48
CA LYS A 108 -5.09 16.20 9.60
C LYS A 108 -4.54 14.88 9.08
N GLY A 109 -3.65 14.26 9.85
CA GLY A 109 -3.11 12.93 9.58
C GLY A 109 -1.62 12.93 9.30
N ALA A 110 -1.08 11.75 9.09
CA ALA A 110 0.25 11.54 8.54
C ALA A 110 0.25 10.33 7.60
N LEU A 111 1.23 10.29 6.72
CA LEU A 111 1.53 9.17 5.84
C LEU A 111 2.88 8.59 6.24
N LEU A 112 2.86 7.37 6.78
CA LEU A 112 4.05 6.57 7.01
C LEU A 112 4.45 5.87 5.71
N LYS A 113 5.72 5.94 5.32
CA LYS A 113 6.30 5.19 4.20
C LYS A 113 7.53 4.41 4.65
N ALA A 114 7.46 3.09 4.57
CA ALA A 114 8.58 2.18 4.74
C ALA A 114 9.11 1.75 3.37
N GLY A 115 10.35 2.09 3.04
CA GLY A 115 10.99 1.70 1.78
C GLY A 115 11.55 0.26 1.83
N TRP A 116 12.03 -0.25 0.69
CA TRP A 116 12.75 -1.52 0.65
C TRP A 116 14.10 -1.45 1.38
N ASP A 117 14.48 -2.51 2.09
CA ASP A 117 15.78 -2.65 2.79
C ASP A 117 16.95 -2.78 1.80
N GLN A 118 16.71 -3.46 0.68
CA GLN A 118 17.59 -3.48 -0.50
C GLN A 118 16.80 -3.00 -1.71
N LEU A 119 17.06 -1.76 -2.12
CA LEU A 119 16.19 -0.99 -3.01
C LEU A 119 15.95 -1.63 -4.39
N ALA A 120 16.88 -2.43 -4.92
CA ALA A 120 16.80 -2.92 -6.30
C ALA A 120 16.77 -4.45 -6.46
N SER A 121 17.37 -5.24 -5.57
CA SER A 121 17.44 -6.71 -5.74
C SER A 121 16.13 -7.43 -5.37
N LYS A 122 15.38 -6.88 -4.40
CA LYS A 122 14.18 -7.52 -3.87
C LYS A 122 13.00 -7.57 -4.85
N PRO A 123 12.66 -6.49 -5.60
CA PRO A 123 11.50 -6.49 -6.50
C PRO A 123 11.74 -7.15 -7.87
N VAL A 124 12.99 -7.34 -8.32
CA VAL A 124 13.32 -7.76 -9.70
C VAL A 124 12.72 -9.13 -10.07
N SER A 125 12.81 -10.13 -9.19
CA SER A 125 12.29 -11.48 -9.50
C SER A 125 10.76 -11.50 -9.65
N LEU A 126 10.05 -10.73 -8.81
CA LEU A 126 8.61 -10.58 -8.91
C LEU A 126 8.23 -9.81 -10.19
N ALA A 127 8.98 -8.75 -10.50
CA ALA A 127 8.79 -7.97 -11.73
C ALA A 127 8.96 -8.84 -12.99
N ALA A 128 10.03 -9.65 -13.05
CA ALA A 128 10.25 -10.57 -14.17
C ALA A 128 9.11 -11.60 -14.30
N SER A 129 8.59 -12.11 -13.18
CA SER A 129 7.47 -13.05 -13.18
C SER A 129 6.17 -12.41 -13.68
N LEU A 130 5.88 -11.18 -13.24
CA LEU A 130 4.72 -10.41 -13.69
C LEU A 130 4.82 -10.04 -15.18
N ILE A 131 6.00 -9.65 -15.67
CA ILE A 131 6.24 -9.34 -17.08
C ILE A 131 5.98 -10.56 -17.95
N LYS A 132 6.65 -11.68 -17.66
CA LYS A 132 6.44 -12.95 -18.38
C LYS A 132 4.97 -13.37 -18.41
N PHE A 133 4.28 -13.20 -17.28
CA PHE A 133 2.88 -13.56 -17.18
C PHE A 133 1.96 -12.58 -17.94
N SER A 134 2.32 -11.29 -17.97
CA SER A 134 1.61 -10.29 -18.78
C SER A 134 1.70 -10.61 -20.27
N GLU A 135 2.85 -11.06 -20.78
CA GLU A 135 3.04 -11.46 -22.18
C GLU A 135 2.17 -12.66 -22.57
N LEU A 136 2.07 -13.66 -21.68
CA LEU A 136 1.26 -14.85 -21.92
C LEU A 136 -0.24 -14.55 -21.93
N SER A 137 -0.68 -13.65 -21.06
CA SER A 137 -2.10 -13.29 -20.94
C SER A 137 -2.53 -12.28 -22.00
N HIS A 138 -1.58 -11.63 -22.66
CA HIS A 138 -1.86 -10.44 -23.45
C HIS A 138 -1.00 -10.28 -24.71
N LYS A 139 -0.78 -11.35 -25.48
CA LYS A 139 -0.08 -11.30 -26.78
C LYS A 139 -0.60 -10.25 -27.78
N ARG A 140 -1.78 -9.65 -27.52
CA ARG A 140 -2.41 -8.60 -28.34
C ARG A 140 -2.44 -7.22 -27.66
N LEU A 141 -1.97 -7.07 -26.42
CA LEU A 141 -1.93 -5.77 -25.75
C LEU A 141 -0.89 -4.86 -26.39
N LYS A 142 -1.31 -3.63 -26.72
CA LYS A 142 -0.38 -2.51 -26.90
C LYS A 142 0.12 -2.07 -25.53
N GLY A 143 1.13 -2.78 -25.06
CA GLY A 143 2.14 -2.33 -24.12
C GLY A 143 1.74 -1.59 -22.84
N GLY A 144 1.99 -2.26 -21.70
CA GLY A 144 1.81 -1.69 -20.36
C GLY A 144 2.67 -0.46 -20.11
N THR A 145 2.21 0.42 -19.23
CA THR A 145 2.86 1.69 -18.93
C THR A 145 3.74 1.59 -17.69
N LEU A 146 5.06 1.72 -17.85
CA LEU A 146 6.00 2.00 -16.76
C LEU A 146 5.96 3.49 -16.40
N THR A 147 5.69 3.80 -15.13
CA THR A 147 5.71 5.17 -14.60
C THR A 147 6.96 5.37 -13.74
N LEU A 148 7.83 6.29 -14.14
CA LEU A 148 8.97 6.74 -13.33
C LEU A 148 8.58 8.04 -12.61
N GLN A 149 8.52 8.01 -11.28
CA GLN A 149 8.28 9.20 -10.46
C GLN A 149 9.61 9.78 -9.97
N SER A 150 9.80 11.09 -10.05
CA SER A 150 10.97 11.77 -9.50
C SER A 150 10.82 12.05 -7.99
N ALA A 151 11.93 12.40 -7.33
CA ALA A 151 11.98 12.67 -5.89
C ALA A 151 11.00 13.75 -5.40
N SER A 152 10.46 14.59 -6.30
CA SER A 152 9.45 15.62 -6.02
C SER A 152 7.99 15.14 -6.17
N GLY A 153 7.76 13.88 -6.52
CA GLY A 153 6.44 13.33 -6.81
C GLY A 153 5.91 13.61 -8.23
N GLN A 154 6.68 14.33 -9.06
CA GLN A 154 6.36 14.52 -10.47
C GLN A 154 6.77 13.29 -11.31
N THR A 155 5.85 12.77 -12.11
CA THR A 155 6.12 11.74 -13.13
C THR A 155 7.03 12.33 -14.20
N THR A 156 8.28 11.88 -14.29
CA THR A 156 9.26 12.41 -15.24
C THR A 156 9.30 11.64 -16.54
N GLU A 157 8.82 10.39 -16.57
CA GLU A 157 8.73 9.61 -17.79
C GLU A 157 7.67 8.51 -17.68
N GLN A 158 6.81 8.42 -18.71
CA GLN A 158 5.81 7.38 -18.85
C GLN A 158 6.20 6.54 -20.07
N LYS A 159 6.91 5.42 -19.87
CA LYS A 159 7.32 4.54 -20.98
C LYS A 159 6.31 3.39 -21.13
N ARG A 160 5.61 3.35 -22.25
CA ARG A 160 4.83 2.16 -22.64
C ARG A 160 5.80 1.12 -23.22
N PHE A 161 5.84 -0.08 -22.66
CA PHE A 161 6.63 -1.19 -23.21
C PHE A 161 5.81 -1.96 -24.21
N THR A 162 6.21 -2.07 -25.48
CA THR A 162 5.56 -3.04 -26.38
C THR A 162 5.75 -4.48 -25.87
N SER A 163 4.96 -5.44 -26.37
CA SER A 163 5.14 -6.86 -26.03
C SER A 163 6.56 -7.36 -26.33
N ASP A 164 7.19 -6.84 -27.39
CA ASP A 164 8.55 -7.19 -27.78
C ASP A 164 9.59 -6.58 -26.84
N GLU A 165 9.38 -5.34 -26.38
CA GLU A 165 10.25 -4.72 -25.38
C GLU A 165 10.12 -5.41 -24.02
N ALA A 166 8.91 -5.79 -23.61
CA ALA A 166 8.67 -6.56 -22.38
C ALA A 166 9.46 -7.89 -22.37
N SER A 167 9.45 -8.59 -23.52
CA SER A 167 10.16 -9.86 -23.69
C SER A 167 11.68 -9.70 -23.65
N ALA A 168 12.18 -8.49 -23.92
CA ALA A 168 13.59 -8.13 -23.88
C ALA A 168 14.03 -7.50 -22.55
N VAL A 169 13.11 -7.26 -21.60
CA VAL A 169 13.45 -6.72 -20.28
C VAL A 169 14.18 -7.79 -19.46
N ASP A 170 15.50 -7.69 -19.45
CA ASP A 170 16.35 -8.53 -18.62
C ASP A 170 16.36 -8.06 -17.14
N HIS A 171 16.91 -8.90 -16.26
CA HIS A 171 17.03 -8.58 -14.83
C HIS A 171 17.87 -7.32 -14.57
N LYS A 172 18.82 -6.99 -15.47
CA LYS A 172 19.71 -5.83 -15.35
C LYS A 172 18.97 -4.54 -15.66
N ALA A 173 18.05 -4.54 -16.62
CA ALA A 173 17.17 -3.42 -16.93
C ALA A 173 16.20 -3.15 -15.78
N LEU A 174 15.57 -4.20 -15.21
CA LEU A 174 14.71 -4.07 -14.04
C LEU A 174 15.47 -3.53 -12.82
N TYR A 175 16.68 -4.03 -12.59
CA TYR A 175 17.53 -3.53 -11.51
C TYR A 175 17.79 -2.03 -11.66
N LYS A 176 18.13 -1.56 -12.87
CA LYS A 176 18.33 -0.12 -13.14
C LYS A 176 17.07 0.69 -12.85
N ILE A 177 15.89 0.19 -13.24
CA ILE A 177 14.61 0.85 -12.95
C ILE A 177 14.41 0.99 -11.44
N PHE A 178 14.47 -0.11 -10.67
CA PHE A 178 14.24 -0.06 -9.21
C PHE A 178 15.35 0.65 -8.42
N ALA A 179 16.53 0.84 -9.01
CA ALA A 179 17.61 1.63 -8.46
C ALA A 179 17.38 3.15 -8.59
N GLN A 180 16.55 3.60 -9.53
CA GLN A 180 16.21 5.02 -9.67
C GLN A 180 15.33 5.51 -8.51
N PRO A 181 15.41 6.82 -8.17
CA PRO A 181 14.44 7.45 -7.26
C PRO A 181 13.01 7.16 -7.74
N ASN A 182 12.17 6.61 -6.85
CA ASN A 182 10.81 6.09 -7.10
C ASN A 182 10.61 5.18 -8.32
N GLY A 183 11.65 4.45 -8.72
CA GLY A 183 11.50 3.36 -9.68
C GLY A 183 10.48 2.33 -9.19
N THR A 184 9.45 2.08 -9.99
CA THR A 184 8.37 1.12 -9.71
C THR A 184 7.94 0.45 -11.00
N LEU A 185 7.31 -0.72 -10.89
CA LEU A 185 6.63 -1.38 -12.00
C LEU A 185 5.13 -1.40 -11.72
N THR A 186 4.36 -0.88 -12.66
CA THR A 186 2.90 -0.83 -12.59
C THR A 186 2.31 -1.29 -13.93
N PHE A 187 1.28 -2.11 -13.87
CA PHE A 187 0.43 -2.48 -14.99
C PHE A 187 -0.92 -1.81 -14.77
N ASN A 188 -1.41 -1.05 -15.75
CA ASN A 188 -2.66 -0.30 -15.63
C ASN A 188 -3.65 -0.69 -16.72
N LEU A 189 -4.92 -0.75 -16.34
CA LEU A 189 -6.09 -0.73 -17.21
C LEU A 189 -6.83 0.58 -16.94
N THR A 190 -7.07 1.36 -17.99
CA THR A 190 -7.82 2.62 -17.92
C THR A 190 -9.05 2.55 -18.79
N SER A 191 -10.18 3.03 -18.28
CA SER A 191 -11.42 3.17 -19.05
C SER A 191 -11.28 4.23 -20.13
N VAL A 192 -12.05 4.07 -21.21
CA VAL A 192 -12.17 5.09 -22.27
C VAL A 192 -13.46 5.88 -22.04
N PHE A 193 -13.39 7.19 -22.17
CA PHE A 193 -14.58 8.05 -22.20
C PHE A 193 -14.91 8.34 -23.65
N LYS A 194 -16.16 8.08 -24.07
CA LYS A 194 -16.67 8.64 -25.31
C LYS A 194 -17.30 9.99 -25.00
N SER A 195 -17.00 11.01 -25.78
CA SER A 195 -17.72 12.27 -25.69
C SER A 195 -19.20 12.02 -25.95
N ASP A 196 -20.06 12.68 -25.18
CA ASP A 196 -21.49 12.72 -25.50
C ASP A 196 -21.76 13.54 -26.77
N GLU A 197 -23.01 13.54 -27.23
CA GLU A 197 -23.44 14.26 -28.45
C GLU A 197 -23.20 15.78 -28.37
N ASN A 198 -22.99 16.33 -27.17
CA ASN A 198 -22.73 17.74 -26.91
C ASN A 198 -21.24 18.05 -26.63
N GLY A 199 -20.34 17.07 -26.82
CA GLY A 199 -18.91 17.23 -26.54
C GLY A 199 -18.54 17.17 -25.04
N GLY A 200 -19.49 16.82 -24.18
CA GLY A 200 -19.27 16.56 -22.75
C GLY A 200 -18.62 15.21 -22.47
N LEU A 201 -18.20 15.00 -21.22
CA LEU A 201 -17.69 13.71 -20.74
C LEU A 201 -18.84 12.70 -20.68
N GLY A 202 -18.92 11.81 -21.68
CA GLY A 202 -19.93 10.75 -21.71
C GLY A 202 -19.60 9.58 -20.77
N THR A 203 -20.45 8.55 -20.81
CA THR A 203 -20.34 7.41 -19.89
C THR A 203 -19.03 6.65 -20.07
N PRO A 204 -18.34 6.28 -18.97
CA PRO A 204 -17.16 5.43 -19.05
C PRO A 204 -17.48 4.09 -19.75
N GLN A 205 -16.65 3.71 -20.72
CA GLN A 205 -16.72 2.41 -21.37
C GLN A 205 -15.69 1.46 -20.79
N ILE A 206 -16.12 0.23 -20.54
CA ILE A 206 -15.25 -0.89 -20.19
C ILE A 206 -14.28 -1.13 -21.35
N HIS A 207 -12.99 -1.25 -21.02
CA HIS A 207 -11.95 -1.51 -22.00
C HIS A 207 -12.07 -2.93 -22.54
N GLU A 208 -11.75 -3.18 -23.81
CA GLU A 208 -11.81 -4.52 -24.41
C GLU A 208 -10.91 -5.55 -23.70
N ASP A 209 -9.84 -5.07 -23.06
CA ASP A 209 -8.88 -5.89 -22.30
C ASP A 209 -9.29 -6.13 -20.85
N ALA A 210 -10.43 -5.61 -20.39
CA ALA A 210 -10.89 -5.78 -19.01
C ALA A 210 -10.92 -7.25 -18.54
N PRO A 211 -11.44 -8.22 -19.33
CA PRO A 211 -11.42 -9.63 -18.93
C PRO A 211 -10.00 -10.19 -18.76
N LEU A 212 -9.10 -9.90 -19.69
CA LEU A 212 -7.71 -10.36 -19.63
C LEU A 212 -6.96 -9.73 -18.44
N PHE A 213 -7.17 -8.44 -18.19
CA PHE A 213 -6.57 -7.75 -17.07
C PHE A 213 -7.08 -8.27 -15.72
N TYR A 214 -8.38 -8.58 -15.62
CA TYR A 214 -8.95 -9.23 -14.45
C TYR A 214 -8.25 -10.56 -14.15
N GLN A 215 -8.15 -11.45 -15.16
CA GLN A 215 -7.45 -12.72 -15.00
C GLN A 215 -5.98 -12.54 -14.62
N PHE A 216 -5.33 -11.51 -15.19
CA PHE A 216 -3.97 -11.16 -14.85
C PHE A 216 -3.83 -10.76 -13.38
N ALA A 217 -4.69 -9.86 -12.90
CA ALA A 217 -4.70 -9.41 -11.51
C ALA A 217 -4.96 -10.57 -10.53
N GLN A 218 -5.94 -11.45 -10.84
CA GLN A 218 -6.25 -12.62 -10.00
C GLN A 218 -5.06 -13.60 -9.91
N LYS A 219 -4.35 -13.82 -11.01
CA LYS A 219 -3.15 -14.67 -11.02
C LYS A 219 -1.96 -14.00 -10.32
N ALA A 220 -1.81 -12.68 -10.45
CA ALA A 220 -0.78 -11.93 -9.71
C ALA A 220 -0.94 -12.09 -8.19
N LYS A 221 -2.18 -12.04 -7.66
CA LYS A 221 -2.48 -12.33 -6.23
C LYS A 221 -2.01 -13.72 -5.79
N ARG A 222 -1.96 -14.69 -6.71
CA ARG A 222 -1.65 -16.12 -6.45
C ARG A 222 -0.20 -16.50 -6.77
N LEU A 223 0.63 -15.58 -7.27
CA LEU A 223 2.07 -15.84 -7.39
C LEU A 223 2.58 -16.23 -5.99
N GLU A 224 3.32 -17.33 -5.89
CA GLU A 224 3.64 -17.91 -4.59
C GLU A 224 4.47 -16.93 -3.74
N LYS A 225 3.84 -16.35 -2.70
CA LYS A 225 4.38 -15.35 -1.75
C LYS A 225 5.09 -14.17 -2.44
N PRO A 226 4.34 -13.25 -3.08
CA PRO A 226 4.96 -12.09 -3.67
C PRO A 226 5.55 -11.22 -2.55
N ARG A 227 6.81 -10.80 -2.72
CA ARG A 227 7.52 -10.00 -1.71
C ARG A 227 6.84 -8.68 -1.41
N ALA A 228 6.26 -8.06 -2.42
CA ALA A 228 5.26 -7.01 -2.23
C ALA A 228 4.45 -6.83 -3.51
N LEU A 229 3.13 -6.71 -3.38
CA LEU A 229 2.22 -6.48 -4.49
C LEU A 229 1.06 -5.62 -3.98
N VAL A 230 0.64 -4.66 -4.81
CA VAL A 230 -0.62 -3.94 -4.62
C VAL A 230 -1.46 -4.12 -5.87
N VAL A 231 -2.71 -4.52 -5.70
CA VAL A 231 -3.70 -4.68 -6.75
C VAL A 231 -4.90 -3.80 -6.37
N ASN A 232 -5.25 -2.85 -7.24
CA ASN A 232 -6.45 -2.03 -7.09
C ASN A 232 -7.32 -2.25 -8.31
N LEU A 233 -8.57 -2.64 -8.12
CA LEU A 233 -9.54 -2.88 -9.19
C LEU A 233 -10.81 -2.09 -8.89
N MET A 234 -11.36 -1.43 -9.90
CA MET A 234 -12.64 -0.74 -9.83
C MET A 234 -13.57 -1.30 -10.89
N TYR A 235 -14.79 -1.61 -10.50
CA TYR A 235 -15.82 -2.22 -11.34
C TYR A 235 -17.03 -1.30 -11.41
N LEU A 236 -17.71 -1.31 -12.56
CA LEU A 236 -19.06 -0.75 -12.68
C LEU A 236 -20.06 -1.70 -12.02
N GLY A 237 -20.95 -1.17 -11.20
CA GLY A 237 -21.92 -1.95 -10.43
C GLY A 237 -21.43 -2.28 -9.03
N ASP A 238 -22.15 -3.20 -8.38
CA ASP A 238 -22.09 -3.41 -6.95
C ASP A 238 -21.28 -4.65 -6.52
N ALA A 239 -20.67 -5.34 -7.50
CA ALA A 239 -19.93 -6.57 -7.32
C ALA A 239 -18.75 -6.69 -8.30
N PRO A 240 -17.70 -7.47 -7.96
CA PRO A 240 -16.55 -7.67 -8.83
C PRO A 240 -16.86 -8.65 -9.97
N LYS A 241 -17.27 -8.14 -11.14
CA LYS A 241 -17.48 -8.96 -12.34
C LYS A 241 -16.40 -8.68 -13.39
N GLU A 242 -15.88 -9.74 -14.00
CA GLU A 242 -14.80 -9.70 -14.98
C GLU A 242 -15.10 -8.75 -16.16
N ASP A 243 -16.33 -8.80 -16.67
CA ASP A 243 -16.82 -7.97 -17.77
C ASP A 243 -17.24 -6.56 -17.35
N GLN A 244 -17.16 -6.22 -16.06
CA GLN A 244 -17.47 -4.89 -15.52
C GLN A 244 -16.24 -4.15 -15.00
N LEU A 245 -15.04 -4.73 -15.15
CA LEU A 245 -13.81 -4.09 -14.71
C LEU A 245 -13.57 -2.79 -15.50
N LEU A 246 -13.63 -1.67 -14.78
CA LEU A 246 -13.55 -0.34 -15.34
C LEU A 246 -12.11 0.18 -15.37
N THR A 247 -11.41 0.08 -14.24
CA THR A 247 -9.99 0.40 -14.13
C THR A 247 -9.28 -0.62 -13.26
N GLY A 248 -7.98 -0.76 -13.46
CA GLY A 248 -7.17 -1.68 -12.67
C GLY A 248 -5.72 -1.25 -12.62
N ALA A 249 -5.06 -1.55 -11.50
CA ALA A 249 -3.64 -1.36 -11.31
C ALA A 249 -3.06 -2.57 -10.58
N VAL A 250 -1.99 -3.14 -11.12
CA VAL A 250 -1.16 -4.15 -10.44
C VAL A 250 0.24 -3.57 -10.35
N GLN A 251 0.78 -3.38 -9.15
CA GLN A 251 2.05 -2.71 -8.95
C GLN A 251 2.91 -3.39 -7.90
N ILE A 252 4.23 -3.27 -8.08
CA ILE A 252 5.20 -3.58 -7.04
C ILE A 252 5.47 -2.28 -6.27
N PRO A 253 4.95 -2.10 -5.05
CA PRO A 253 5.06 -0.83 -4.36
C PRO A 253 6.52 -0.51 -4.03
N ARG A 254 6.94 0.73 -4.26
CA ARG A 254 8.24 1.22 -3.78
C ARG A 254 8.30 1.32 -2.26
N TYR A 255 7.17 1.70 -1.67
CA TYR A 255 7.00 1.90 -0.25
C TYR A 255 5.78 1.13 0.23
N LEU A 256 5.90 0.48 1.38
CA LEU A 256 4.73 0.10 2.16
C LEU A 256 4.21 1.36 2.86
N GLN A 257 2.95 1.72 2.61
CA GLN A 257 2.40 3.01 3.04
C GLN A 257 1.20 2.82 3.96
N PHE A 258 1.14 3.60 5.04
CA PHE A 258 0.00 3.62 5.96
C PHE A 258 -0.39 5.06 6.24
N ARG A 259 -1.66 5.39 6.02
CA ARG A 259 -2.25 6.64 6.51
C ARG A 259 -2.67 6.45 7.96
N VAL A 260 -2.33 7.40 8.81
CA VAL A 260 -2.60 7.40 10.25
C VAL A 260 -3.09 8.77 10.70
N ALA A 261 -3.69 8.83 11.90
CA ALA A 261 -4.34 10.02 12.41
C ALA A 261 -3.40 11.18 12.78
N SER A 262 -2.11 10.91 12.99
CA SER A 262 -1.10 11.93 13.33
C SER A 262 0.33 11.46 13.12
N VAL A 263 1.30 12.37 13.17
CA VAL A 263 2.73 12.04 13.17
C VAL A 263 3.10 11.11 14.34
N LYS A 264 2.58 11.38 15.53
CA LYS A 264 2.79 10.52 16.71
C LYS A 264 2.32 9.08 16.46
N LYS A 265 1.17 8.91 15.80
CA LYS A 265 0.67 7.58 15.42
C LYS A 265 1.55 6.89 14.38
N ALA A 266 2.14 7.64 13.46
CA ALA A 266 3.09 7.10 12.50
C ALA A 266 4.36 6.59 13.20
N GLU A 267 4.86 7.33 14.21
CA GLU A 267 6.01 6.94 15.04
C GLU A 267 5.70 5.67 15.86
N GLU A 268 4.55 5.63 16.55
CA GLU A 268 4.09 4.45 17.31
C GLU A 268 3.98 3.21 16.41
N LEU A 269 3.34 3.36 15.24
CA LEU A 269 3.19 2.26 14.29
C LEU A 269 4.54 1.79 13.72
N THR A 270 5.48 2.72 13.52
CA THR A 270 6.84 2.41 13.06
C THR A 270 7.60 1.57 14.08
N GLU A 271 7.57 1.98 15.35
CA GLU A 271 8.23 1.24 16.43
C GLU A 271 7.64 -0.16 16.58
N LEU A 272 6.30 -0.27 16.48
CA LEU A 272 5.60 -1.55 16.52
C LEU A 272 6.05 -2.49 15.38
N PHE A 273 6.07 -2.02 14.14
CA PHE A 273 6.56 -2.81 13.00
C PHE A 273 8.03 -3.18 13.14
N TYR A 274 8.86 -2.25 13.62
CA TYR A 274 10.28 -2.50 13.82
C TYR A 274 10.51 -3.62 14.84
N ASN A 275 9.88 -3.53 16.01
CA ASN A 275 10.01 -4.52 17.08
C ASN A 275 9.43 -5.87 16.65
N TYR A 276 8.27 -5.88 15.98
CA TYR A 276 7.68 -7.11 15.43
C TYR A 276 8.64 -7.79 14.45
N LYS A 277 9.20 -7.01 13.52
CA LYS A 277 10.16 -7.52 12.54
C LYS A 277 11.41 -8.09 13.21
N GLN A 278 11.97 -7.41 14.22
CA GLN A 278 13.18 -7.88 14.90
C GLN A 278 12.98 -9.21 15.61
N GLN A 279 11.79 -9.47 16.16
CA GLN A 279 11.52 -10.69 16.92
C GLN A 279 11.02 -11.83 16.04
N ASN A 280 10.12 -11.54 15.09
CA ASN A 280 9.36 -12.56 14.38
C ASN A 280 9.82 -12.75 12.93
N CYS A 281 10.68 -11.87 12.41
CA CYS A 281 11.11 -11.84 11.02
C CYS A 281 12.60 -11.98 10.79
N GLN A 282 13.30 -12.58 11.75
CA GLN A 282 14.68 -13.01 11.55
C GLN A 282 14.73 -14.10 10.47
N MET A 283 15.76 -14.06 9.62
CA MET A 283 15.97 -15.03 8.56
C MET A 283 16.44 -16.36 9.11
#